data_AF-A0A084EM49-F1
#
_entry.id   AF-A0A084EM49-F1
#
_cell.length_a   1.000
_cell.length_b   1.000
_cell.length_c   1.000
_cell.angle_alpha   90.00
_cell.angle_beta   90.00
_cell.angle_gamma   90.00
#
_symmetry.space_group_name_H-M   'P 1'
#
loop_
_entity.id
_entity.type
_entity.pdbx_description
1 polymer ?
#
loop_
_entity_poly.entity_id
_entity_poly.type
_entity_poly.pdbx_seq_one_letter_code
_entity_poly.pdbx_strand_id
1 'polypeptide(L)'
;MIDAEKYKTWVINKISSFFLIDCGDFMSLKKLVKLLIKTNLTISTCESFTGGLFSNLITNIKNSSKIFYGSFVCYQTIFKEDILNIDKQVIKKDGVISFECAKEMLIKTYKLTKTNIVVSFTGNAGPNSMENKPVGLAYIGVFYNNDIKVFKFKPKFVISRKFFKKRAIKFIVKKINQIVLF
;
A
#
# COMPACT_ATOMS: atom_id res chain seq x y z
N MET A 1 37.59 -2.97 -23.67
CA MET A 1 37.65 -3.63 -22.35
C MET A 1 36.88 -2.76 -21.36
N ILE A 2 35.93 -3.33 -20.61
CA ILE A 2 35.24 -2.59 -19.55
C ILE A 2 36.24 -2.38 -18.42
N ASP A 3 36.44 -1.14 -18.01
CA ASP A 3 37.28 -0.76 -16.87
C ASP A 3 36.71 -1.40 -15.59
N ALA A 4 37.44 -2.38 -15.05
CA ALA A 4 37.01 -3.20 -13.92
C ALA A 4 36.80 -2.37 -12.63
N GLU A 5 37.56 -1.30 -12.43
CA GLU A 5 37.41 -0.41 -11.27
C GLU A 5 36.16 0.46 -11.39
N LYS A 6 35.89 0.96 -12.61
CA LYS A 6 34.69 1.72 -12.90
C LYS A 6 33.43 0.87 -12.76
N TYR A 7 33.49 -0.39 -13.19
CA TYR A 7 32.40 -1.35 -13.01
C TYR A 7 32.18 -1.71 -11.52
N LYS A 8 33.24 -1.97 -10.77
CA LYS A 8 33.18 -2.25 -9.32
C LYS A 8 32.56 -1.09 -8.54
N THR A 9 32.99 0.13 -8.83
CA THR A 9 32.45 1.35 -8.21
C THR A 9 30.97 1.55 -8.55
N TRP A 10 30.58 1.30 -9.80
CA TRP A 10 29.18 1.35 -10.22
C TRP A 10 28.31 0.31 -9.49
N VAL A 11 28.78 -0.94 -9.35
CA VAL A 11 28.08 -1.99 -8.60
C VAL A 11 27.93 -1.61 -7.12
N ILE A 12 29.00 -1.15 -6.47
CA ILE A 12 28.97 -0.74 -5.05
C ILE A 12 27.97 0.41 -4.84
N ASN A 13 27.98 1.42 -5.70
CA ASN A 13 27.04 2.54 -5.60
C ASN A 13 25.59 2.10 -5.81
N LYS A 14 25.34 1.14 -6.70
CA LYS A 14 24.01 0.59 -6.96
C LYS A 14 23.51 -0.27 -5.81
N ILE A 15 24.38 -1.06 -5.18
CA ILE A 15 24.05 -1.84 -3.97
C ILE A 15 23.80 -0.92 -2.78
N SER A 16 24.70 0.04 -2.55
CA SER A 16 24.59 1.01 -1.45
C SER A 16 23.31 1.84 -1.56
N SER A 17 23.01 2.38 -2.73
CA SER A 17 21.76 3.13 -2.97
C SER A 17 20.51 2.26 -2.78
N PHE A 18 20.54 1.00 -3.20
CA PHE A 18 19.44 0.07 -2.95
C PHE A 18 19.25 -0.21 -1.45
N PHE A 19 20.34 -0.43 -0.71
CA PHE A 19 20.32 -0.69 0.73
C PHE A 19 19.83 0.53 1.53
N LEU A 20 20.25 1.73 1.16
CA LEU A 20 19.80 2.98 1.77
C LEU A 20 18.30 3.22 1.55
N ILE A 21 17.78 2.90 0.35
CA ILE A 21 16.34 3.02 0.06
C ILE A 21 15.53 2.04 0.92
N ASP A 22 15.92 0.77 0.98
CA ASP A 22 15.20 -0.27 1.74
C ASP A 22 15.26 0.04 3.25
N CYS A 23 16.41 0.51 3.75
CA CYS A 23 16.58 0.97 5.14
C CYS A 23 15.70 2.18 5.46
N GLY A 24 15.65 3.17 4.56
CA GLY A 24 14.79 4.35 4.72
C GLY A 24 13.29 4.00 4.74
N ASP A 25 12.88 3.07 3.89
CA ASP A 25 11.49 2.58 3.84
C ASP A 25 11.12 1.87 5.14
N PHE A 26 12.00 0.99 5.61
CA PHE A 26 11.83 0.29 6.88
C PHE A 26 11.79 1.25 8.08
N MET A 27 12.64 2.29 8.09
CA MET A 27 12.66 3.30 9.14
C MET A 27 11.35 4.10 9.17
N SER A 28 10.78 4.43 8.00
CA SER A 28 9.51 5.16 7.91
C SER A 28 8.33 4.35 8.45
N LEU A 29 8.32 3.03 8.22
CA LEU A 29 7.29 2.13 8.74
C LEU A 29 7.45 1.91 10.25
N LYS A 30 8.69 1.73 10.72
CA LYS A 30 9.00 1.71 12.17
C LYS A 30 8.53 2.97 12.88
N LYS A 31 8.74 4.15 12.28
CA LYS A 31 8.26 5.42 12.81
C LYS A 31 6.74 5.42 12.91
N LEU A 32 6.04 4.95 11.88
CA LEU A 32 4.57 4.83 11.90
C LEU A 32 4.12 3.92 13.05
N VAL A 33 4.64 2.70 13.16
CA VAL A 33 4.26 1.77 14.23
C VAL A 33 4.52 2.37 15.62
N LYS A 34 5.68 2.99 15.83
CA LYS A 34 6.01 3.66 17.10
C LYS A 34 5.03 4.81 17.41
N LEU A 35 4.67 5.60 16.41
CA LEU A 35 3.68 6.69 16.55
C LEU A 35 2.33 6.13 16.99
N LEU A 36 1.81 5.13 16.27
CA LEU A 36 0.51 4.53 16.57
C LEU A 36 0.47 3.88 17.96
N ILE A 37 1.56 3.25 18.40
CA ILE A 37 1.66 2.71 19.77
C ILE A 37 1.58 3.86 20.79
N LYS A 38 2.32 4.96 20.57
CA LYS A 38 2.35 6.10 21.48
C LYS A 38 0.97 6.79 21.58
N THR A 39 0.19 6.79 20.50
CA THR A 39 -1.12 7.45 20.43
C THR A 39 -2.29 6.50 20.61
N ASN A 40 -2.04 5.23 20.95
CA ASN A 40 -3.05 4.18 21.11
C ASN A 40 -3.99 4.04 19.88
N LEU A 41 -3.46 4.24 18.68
CA LEU A 41 -4.20 4.12 17.43
C LEU A 41 -4.03 2.74 16.82
N THR A 42 -5.13 2.16 16.35
CA THR A 42 -5.16 0.89 15.64
C THR A 42 -5.22 1.08 14.13
N ILE A 43 -4.71 0.10 13.39
CA ILE A 43 -4.66 0.09 11.93
C ILE A 43 -5.08 -1.28 11.39
N SER A 44 -5.92 -1.24 10.35
CA SER A 44 -6.25 -2.40 9.52
C SER A 44 -6.04 -2.07 8.04
N THR A 45 -6.05 -3.09 7.18
CA THR A 45 -5.81 -2.91 5.75
C THR A 45 -6.68 -3.83 4.89
N CYS A 46 -6.99 -3.38 3.68
CA CYS A 46 -7.48 -4.22 2.60
C CYS A 46 -6.55 -4.15 1.38
N GLU A 47 -6.07 -5.31 0.95
CA GLU A 47 -4.99 -5.46 -0.01
C GLU A 47 -5.43 -6.24 -1.25
N SER A 48 -5.30 -5.63 -2.44
CA SER A 48 -5.38 -6.35 -3.71
C SER A 48 -3.97 -6.53 -4.29
N PHE A 49 -3.47 -5.62 -5.13
CA PHE A 49 -2.21 -5.83 -5.84
C PHE A 49 -0.97 -6.04 -4.95
N THR A 50 -1.00 -5.57 -3.70
CA THR A 50 0.08 -5.79 -2.72
C THR A 50 0.14 -7.25 -2.26
N GLY A 51 -1.00 -7.93 -2.16
CA GLY A 51 -1.09 -9.35 -1.80
C GLY A 51 -0.62 -9.64 -0.37
N GLY A 52 -0.95 -8.80 0.60
CA GLY A 52 -0.55 -8.97 2.00
C GLY A 52 0.85 -8.41 2.34
N LEU A 53 1.51 -7.74 1.39
CA LEU A 53 2.85 -7.18 1.63
C LEU A 53 2.81 -6.04 2.66
N PHE A 54 1.76 -5.22 2.69
CA PHE A 54 1.67 -4.13 3.67
C PHE A 54 1.50 -4.69 5.08
N SER A 55 0.58 -5.65 5.26
CA SER A 55 0.40 -6.34 6.54
C SER A 55 1.67 -7.05 6.99
N ASN A 56 2.34 -7.79 6.09
CA ASN A 56 3.60 -8.47 6.41
C ASN A 56 4.68 -7.51 6.93
N LEU A 57 4.84 -6.36 6.25
CA LEU A 57 5.84 -5.38 6.67
C LEU A 57 5.52 -4.76 8.03
N ILE A 58 4.24 -4.51 8.35
CA ILE A 58 3.83 -4.03 9.68
C ILE A 58 4.13 -5.10 10.73
N THR A 59 3.73 -6.35 10.48
CA THR A 59 3.85 -7.43 11.46
C THR A 59 5.31 -7.81 11.76
N ASN A 60 6.24 -7.52 10.85
CA ASN A 60 7.68 -7.70 11.09
C ASN A 60 8.28 -6.70 12.10
N ILE A 61 7.54 -5.67 12.51
CA ILE A 61 7.99 -4.69 13.50
C ILE A 61 7.58 -5.15 14.90
N LYS A 62 8.52 -5.12 15.85
CA LYS A 62 8.28 -5.45 17.26
C LYS A 62 7.10 -4.66 17.82
N ASN A 63 6.25 -5.33 18.61
CA ASN A 63 5.03 -4.77 19.23
C ASN A 63 3.93 -4.33 18.24
N SER A 64 4.01 -4.74 16.97
CA SER A 64 2.97 -4.45 15.97
C SER A 64 1.59 -4.98 16.36
N SER A 65 1.50 -6.06 17.14
CA SER A 65 0.23 -6.59 17.67
C SER A 65 -0.55 -5.61 18.55
N LYS A 66 0.10 -4.57 19.10
CA LYS A 66 -0.59 -3.52 19.87
C LYS A 66 -1.43 -2.58 19.00
N ILE A 67 -1.13 -2.50 17.71
CA ILE A 67 -1.73 -1.54 16.79
C ILE A 67 -2.36 -2.21 15.56
N PHE A 68 -1.84 -3.35 15.13
CA PHE A 68 -2.28 -3.99 13.90
C PHE A 68 -3.43 -4.94 14.19
N TYR A 69 -4.62 -4.58 13.71
CA TYR A 69 -5.83 -5.36 13.95
C TYR A 69 -5.96 -6.53 12.99
N GLY A 70 -5.64 -6.31 11.70
CA GLY A 70 -5.79 -7.35 10.68
C GLY A 70 -5.72 -6.84 9.24
N SER A 71 -5.80 -7.78 8.31
CA SER A 71 -5.76 -7.55 6.86
C SER A 71 -6.81 -8.38 6.15
N PHE A 72 -7.45 -7.78 5.14
CA PHE A 72 -8.25 -8.48 4.14
C PHE A 72 -7.51 -8.50 2.81
N VAL A 73 -7.02 -9.66 2.38
CA VAL A 73 -6.35 -9.77 1.07
C VAL A 73 -7.39 -10.10 -0.01
N CYS A 74 -8.09 -9.06 -0.49
CA CYS A 74 -9.14 -9.18 -1.49
C CYS A 74 -8.60 -9.12 -2.91
N TYR A 75 -7.90 -10.19 -3.31
CA TYR A 75 -7.20 -10.24 -4.59
C TYR A 75 -8.16 -10.25 -5.78
N GLN A 76 -9.11 -11.19 -5.80
CA GLN A 76 -10.11 -11.32 -6.86
C GLN A 76 -11.28 -10.36 -6.69
N THR A 77 -11.94 -10.01 -7.80
CA THR A 77 -13.15 -9.17 -7.80
C THR A 77 -14.27 -9.82 -7.01
N ILE A 78 -14.54 -11.12 -7.23
CA ILE A 78 -15.58 -11.86 -6.50
C ILE A 78 -15.35 -11.85 -4.98
N PHE A 79 -14.10 -11.99 -4.54
CA PHE A 79 -13.77 -11.94 -3.12
C PHE A 79 -13.99 -10.53 -2.51
N LYS A 80 -13.85 -9.47 -3.30
CA LYS A 80 -14.21 -8.10 -2.86
C LYS A 80 -15.73 -7.98 -2.65
N GLU A 81 -16.50 -8.57 -3.55
CA GLU A 81 -17.97 -8.59 -3.47
C GLU A 81 -18.42 -9.44 -2.27
N ASP A 82 -17.94 -10.67 -2.14
CA ASP A 82 -18.47 -11.61 -1.14
C ASP A 82 -18.03 -11.26 0.29
N ILE A 83 -16.76 -10.88 0.48
CA ILE A 83 -16.18 -10.73 1.83
C ILE A 83 -16.23 -9.28 2.31
N LEU A 84 -15.98 -8.31 1.42
CA LEU A 84 -16.08 -6.90 1.77
C LEU A 84 -17.42 -6.28 1.40
N ASN A 85 -18.29 -7.01 0.71
CA ASN A 85 -19.60 -6.49 0.30
C ASN A 85 -19.46 -5.18 -0.48
N ILE A 86 -18.47 -5.09 -1.38
CA ILE A 86 -18.33 -3.97 -2.31
C ILE A 86 -19.54 -3.99 -3.27
N ASP A 87 -20.15 -2.83 -3.47
CA ASP A 87 -21.27 -2.67 -4.37
C ASP A 87 -20.88 -3.04 -5.80
N LYS A 88 -21.63 -4.00 -6.37
CA LYS A 88 -21.46 -4.44 -7.76
C LYS A 88 -21.59 -3.29 -8.76
N GLN A 89 -22.34 -2.24 -8.42
CA GLN A 89 -22.46 -1.05 -9.27
C GLN A 89 -21.17 -0.26 -9.36
N VAL A 90 -20.39 -0.15 -8.28
CA VAL A 90 -19.07 0.50 -8.29
C VAL A 90 -18.12 -0.29 -9.19
N ILE A 91 -18.13 -1.61 -9.09
CA ILE A 91 -17.29 -2.48 -9.93
C ILE A 91 -17.72 -2.38 -11.39
N LYS A 92 -19.03 -2.41 -11.68
CA LYS A 92 -19.55 -2.35 -13.05
C LYS A 92 -19.28 -1.01 -13.73
N LYS A 93 -19.45 0.11 -13.00
CA LYS A 93 -19.34 1.46 -13.55
C LYS A 93 -17.89 1.93 -13.62
N ASP A 94 -17.15 1.79 -12.53
CA ASP A 94 -15.83 2.40 -12.36
C ASP A 94 -14.70 1.38 -12.45
N GLY A 95 -14.99 0.09 -12.26
CA GLY A 95 -14.01 -1.00 -12.23
C GLY A 95 -13.26 -1.10 -10.91
N VAL A 96 -12.54 -2.21 -10.68
CA VAL A 96 -11.76 -2.41 -9.45
C VAL A 96 -10.54 -1.51 -9.37
N ILE A 97 -10.02 -1.00 -10.49
CA ILE A 97 -8.88 -0.06 -10.50
C ILE A 97 -9.42 1.38 -10.57
N SER A 98 -10.07 1.84 -9.50
CA SER A 98 -10.74 3.14 -9.47
C SER A 98 -10.62 3.82 -8.11
N PHE A 99 -10.94 5.12 -8.08
CA PHE A 99 -11.03 5.87 -6.85
C PHE A 99 -12.18 5.33 -5.98
N GLU A 100 -13.30 5.04 -6.63
CA GLU A 100 -14.57 4.59 -6.05
C GLU A 100 -14.39 3.23 -5.38
N CYS A 101 -13.76 2.26 -6.05
CA CYS A 101 -13.45 0.96 -5.46
C CYS A 101 -12.49 1.11 -4.26
N ALA A 102 -11.46 1.95 -4.36
CA ALA A 102 -10.53 2.16 -3.25
C ALA A 102 -11.20 2.82 -2.04
N LYS A 103 -12.11 3.77 -2.27
CA LYS A 103 -12.93 4.41 -1.23
C LYS A 103 -13.89 3.41 -0.60
N GLU A 104 -14.54 2.58 -1.40
CA GLU A 104 -15.48 1.60 -0.87
C GLU A 104 -14.76 0.52 -0.05
N MET A 105 -13.60 0.03 -0.51
CA MET A 105 -12.74 -0.86 0.28
C MET A 105 -12.45 -0.27 1.67
N LEU A 106 -12.14 1.03 1.78
CA LEU A 106 -11.92 1.68 3.08
C LEU A 106 -13.17 1.63 3.96
N ILE A 107 -14.32 2.05 3.41
CA ILE A 107 -15.59 2.14 4.16
C ILE A 107 -16.00 0.76 4.68
N LYS A 108 -15.93 -0.26 3.82
CA LYS A 108 -16.34 -1.63 4.16
C LYS A 108 -15.38 -2.25 5.16
N THR A 109 -14.07 -2.09 4.99
CA THR A 109 -13.10 -2.56 5.98
C THR A 109 -13.24 -1.84 7.31
N TYR A 110 -13.43 -0.51 7.33
CA TYR A 110 -13.72 0.23 8.58
C TYR A 110 -14.97 -0.30 9.30
N LYS A 111 -16.04 -0.61 8.56
CA LYS A 111 -17.26 -1.18 9.16
C LYS A 111 -17.01 -2.51 9.87
N LEU A 112 -16.10 -3.33 9.35
CA LEU A 112 -15.74 -4.64 9.91
C LEU A 112 -14.76 -4.52 11.09
N THR A 113 -13.77 -3.63 11.01
CA THR A 113 -12.65 -3.62 11.96
C THR A 113 -12.74 -2.55 13.03
N LYS A 114 -13.46 -1.45 12.74
CA LYS A 114 -13.57 -0.26 13.61
C LYS A 114 -12.22 0.33 14.03
N THR A 115 -11.15 0.06 13.28
CA THR A 115 -9.82 0.61 13.58
C THR A 115 -9.76 2.11 13.31
N ASN A 116 -8.85 2.80 14.00
CA ASN A 116 -8.68 4.24 13.81
C ASN A 116 -8.17 4.59 12.41
N ILE A 117 -7.32 3.73 11.85
CA ILE A 117 -6.78 3.87 10.50
C ILE A 117 -7.17 2.65 9.66
N VAL A 118 -7.59 2.89 8.43
CA VAL A 118 -7.76 1.82 7.42
C VAL A 118 -7.00 2.20 6.17
N VAL A 119 -6.32 1.25 5.56
CA VAL A 119 -5.60 1.44 4.29
C VAL A 119 -6.18 0.54 3.21
N SER A 120 -6.35 1.03 1.99
CA SER A 120 -6.80 0.21 0.85
C SER A 120 -5.82 0.27 -0.30
N PHE A 121 -5.64 -0.86 -1.01
CA PHE A 121 -4.77 -0.95 -2.19
C PHE A 121 -5.48 -1.64 -3.35
N THR A 122 -5.71 -0.92 -4.46
CA THR A 122 -6.19 -1.51 -5.72
C THR A 122 -5.46 -0.94 -6.94
N GLY A 123 -5.19 -1.73 -7.97
CA GLY A 123 -4.37 -1.28 -9.10
C GLY A 123 -3.76 -2.36 -10.00
N ASN A 124 -3.22 -1.93 -11.13
CA ASN A 124 -2.49 -2.74 -12.10
C ASN A 124 -0.99 -2.69 -11.81
N ALA A 125 -0.47 -3.67 -11.07
CA ALA A 125 0.97 -3.78 -10.80
C ALA A 125 1.81 -4.30 -11.99
N GLY A 126 1.17 -4.67 -13.11
CA GLY A 126 1.81 -5.25 -14.29
C GLY A 126 2.20 -6.73 -14.12
N PRO A 127 2.75 -7.38 -15.16
CA PRO A 127 3.02 -6.82 -16.47
C PRO A 127 1.77 -6.61 -17.34
N ASN A 128 0.67 -7.30 -17.03
CA ASN A 128 -0.58 -7.17 -17.77
C ASN A 128 -1.43 -6.01 -17.22
N SER A 129 -2.22 -5.40 -18.10
CA SER A 129 -3.28 -4.47 -17.75
C SER A 129 -4.63 -5.20 -17.60
N MET A 130 -5.54 -4.58 -16.87
CA MET A 130 -6.95 -4.96 -16.79
C MET A 130 -7.82 -3.72 -17.00
N GLU A 131 -9.08 -3.92 -17.38
CA GLU A 131 -10.10 -2.87 -17.53
C GLU A 131 -9.69 -1.72 -18.48
N ASN A 132 -8.87 -2.01 -19.49
CA ASN A 132 -8.28 -1.00 -20.40
C ASN A 132 -7.52 0.13 -19.68
N LYS A 133 -7.09 -0.10 -18.43
CA LYS A 133 -6.33 0.87 -17.62
C LYS A 133 -4.84 0.55 -17.67
N PRO A 134 -3.96 1.58 -17.71
CA PRO A 134 -2.54 1.38 -17.93
C PRO A 134 -1.88 0.59 -16.79
N VAL A 135 -0.87 -0.20 -17.14
CA VAL A 135 0.06 -0.80 -16.17
C VAL A 135 0.71 0.30 -15.33
N GLY A 136 0.82 0.06 -14.03
CA GLY A 136 1.37 1.02 -13.08
C GLY A 136 0.34 2.02 -12.54
N LEU A 137 -0.94 1.93 -12.90
CA LEU A 137 -1.99 2.71 -12.26
C LEU A 137 -2.51 2.00 -11.01
N ALA A 138 -2.54 2.70 -9.88
CA ALA A 138 -3.20 2.26 -8.66
C ALA A 138 -3.94 3.41 -7.97
N TYR A 139 -4.88 3.03 -7.12
CA TYR A 139 -5.54 3.89 -6.16
C TYR A 139 -5.27 3.33 -4.77
N ILE A 140 -4.79 4.19 -3.88
CA ILE A 140 -4.40 3.83 -2.52
C ILE A 140 -5.13 4.75 -1.57
N GLY A 141 -5.92 4.19 -0.67
CA GLY A 141 -6.78 4.92 0.24
C GLY A 141 -6.27 4.91 1.68
N VAL A 142 -6.61 5.96 2.43
CA VAL A 142 -6.51 6.02 3.90
C VAL A 142 -7.82 6.56 4.45
N PHE A 143 -8.37 5.88 5.45
CA PHE A 143 -9.40 6.39 6.34
C PHE A 143 -8.75 6.75 7.68
N TYR A 144 -9.03 7.93 8.22
CA TYR A 144 -8.60 8.37 9.55
C TYR A 144 -9.49 9.52 10.03
N ASN A 145 -9.88 9.55 11.30
CA ASN A 145 -10.73 10.61 11.89
C ASN A 145 -11.99 10.93 11.08
N ASN A 146 -12.72 9.90 10.63
CA ASN A 146 -13.91 10.01 9.77
C ASN A 146 -13.67 10.64 8.38
N ASP A 147 -12.42 10.92 8.03
CA ASP A 147 -12.03 11.41 6.71
C ASP A 147 -11.47 10.29 5.84
N ILE A 148 -11.80 10.36 4.55
CA ILE A 148 -11.28 9.46 3.52
C ILE A 148 -10.41 10.25 2.55
N LYS A 149 -9.16 9.80 2.37
CA LYS A 149 -8.24 10.31 1.36
C LYS A 149 -7.82 9.17 0.45
N VAL A 150 -8.14 9.28 -0.84
CA VAL A 150 -7.71 8.32 -1.86
C VAL A 150 -6.76 9.00 -2.83
N PHE A 151 -5.62 8.36 -3.05
CA PHE A 151 -4.54 8.88 -3.86
C PHE A 151 -4.40 8.07 -5.14
N LYS A 152 -4.34 8.76 -6.28
CA LYS A 152 -3.90 8.16 -7.53
C LYS A 152 -2.38 7.97 -7.48
N PHE A 153 -1.92 6.73 -7.62
CA PHE A 153 -0.51 6.36 -7.66
C PHE A 153 -0.15 5.86 -9.06
N LYS A 154 0.75 6.59 -9.74
CA LYS A 154 1.26 6.22 -11.06
C LYS A 154 2.73 6.61 -11.18
N PRO A 155 3.68 5.66 -11.13
CA PRO A 155 5.09 5.93 -11.41
C PRO A 155 5.29 6.51 -12.82
N LYS A 156 6.32 7.33 -13.00
CA LYS A 156 6.68 7.92 -14.31
C LYS A 156 7.01 6.86 -15.37
N PHE A 157 7.64 5.76 -14.94
CA PHE A 157 8.03 4.65 -15.80
C PHE A 157 7.41 3.36 -15.30
N VAL A 158 7.14 2.43 -16.22
CA VAL A 158 6.75 1.07 -15.86
C VAL A 158 7.92 0.41 -15.11
N ILE A 159 7.60 -0.18 -13.97
CA ILE A 159 8.56 -0.85 -13.10
C ILE A 159 8.06 -2.27 -12.82
N SER A 160 8.97 -3.15 -12.38
CA SER A 160 8.57 -4.52 -12.04
C SER A 160 7.47 -4.53 -10.98
N ARG A 161 6.62 -5.56 -11.01
CA ARG A 161 5.56 -5.81 -10.02
C ARG A 161 6.06 -5.70 -8.58
N LYS A 162 7.24 -6.26 -8.26
CA LYS A 162 7.84 -6.22 -6.91
C LYS A 162 8.15 -4.77 -6.49
N PHE A 163 8.79 -4.00 -7.36
CA PHE A 163 9.10 -2.60 -7.10
C PHE A 163 7.84 -1.73 -7.03
N PHE A 164 6.82 -2.02 -7.83
CA PHE A 164 5.53 -1.33 -7.79
C PHE A 164 4.88 -1.43 -6.40
N LYS A 165 4.76 -2.65 -5.87
CA LYS A 165 4.22 -2.90 -4.53
C LYS A 165 4.99 -2.13 -3.45
N LYS A 166 6.33 -2.24 -3.44
CA LYS A 166 7.19 -1.55 -2.45
C LYS A 166 7.02 -0.03 -2.52
N ARG A 167 7.03 0.57 -3.71
CA ARG A 167 6.89 2.03 -3.87
C ARG A 167 5.50 2.53 -3.48
N ALA A 168 4.45 1.77 -3.78
CA ALA A 168 3.09 2.08 -3.34
C ALA A 168 2.98 2.11 -1.81
N ILE A 169 3.55 1.10 -1.13
CA ILE A 169 3.59 1.04 0.32
C ILE A 169 4.39 2.20 0.91
N LYS A 170 5.60 2.46 0.40
CA LYS A 170 6.41 3.62 0.81
C LYS A 170 5.62 4.93 0.70
N PHE A 171 4.94 5.12 -0.43
CA PHE A 171 4.13 6.30 -0.69
C PHE A 171 3.05 6.47 0.38
N ILE A 172 2.27 5.42 0.67
CA ILE A 172 1.16 5.54 1.63
C ILE A 172 1.65 5.67 3.07
N VAL A 173 2.73 4.99 3.46
CA VAL A 173 3.34 5.16 4.80
C VAL A 173 3.78 6.60 5.03
N LYS A 174 4.37 7.25 4.01
CA LYS A 174 4.71 8.67 4.09
C LYS A 174 3.46 9.54 4.27
N LYS A 175 2.38 9.25 3.53
CA LYS A 175 1.12 9.99 3.63
C LYS A 175 0.45 9.81 4.99
N ILE A 176 0.40 8.59 5.54
CA ILE A 176 -0.18 8.32 6.86
C ILE A 176 0.61 9.07 7.95
N ASN A 177 1.94 9.02 7.92
CA ASN A 177 2.76 9.80 8.85
C ASN A 177 2.45 11.31 8.78
N GLN A 178 2.15 11.85 7.59
CA GLN A 178 1.74 13.25 7.42
C GLN A 178 0.30 13.52 7.84
N ILE A 179 -0.58 12.51 7.87
CA ILE A 179 -1.99 12.66 8.23
C ILE A 179 -2.18 12.53 9.75
N VAL A 180 -1.40 11.67 10.42
CA VAL A 180 -1.57 11.38 11.86
C VAL A 180 -0.80 12.38 12.74
N LEU A 181 0.21 13.06 12.19
CA LEU A 181 1.00 14.06 12.93
C LEU A 181 0.36 15.46 12.97
N PHE A 182 -0.70 15.70 12.21
CA PHE A 182 -1.45 16.95 12.15
C PHE A 182 -2.92 16.67 12.46
#